data_AF-A0A7S2QAF0-F1
#
_entry.id   AF-A0A7S2QAF0-F1
#
_cell.length_a   1.000
_cell.length_b   1.000
_cell.length_c   1.000
_cell.angle_alpha   90.00
_cell.angle_beta   90.00
_cell.angle_gamma   90.00
#
_symmetry.space_group_name_H-M   'P 1'
#
loop_
_entity.id
_entity.type
_entity.pdbx_description
1 polymer ?
#
loop_
_entity_poly.entity_id
_entity_poly.type
_entity_poly.pdbx_seq_one_letter_code
_entity_poly.pdbx_strand_id
1 'polypeptide(L)'
;AAYAVFSGLRGSAAAAHWCASQFHQKLLPEIAKRIHGWWDSEAEMPEELLYRGSHVGSLASVLRQHLEALDRDLMASQHGLGGCDVAIGVLIGENFVVA
;
A
#
# COMPACT_ATOMS: atom_id res chain seq x y z
N ALA A 1 -12.00 1.17 -2.14
CA ALA A 1 -11.73 -0.20 -2.64
C ALA A 1 -10.24 -0.35 -2.94
N ALA A 2 -9.67 -1.54 -2.75
CA ALA A 2 -8.28 -1.82 -3.10
C ALA A 2 -8.21 -3.14 -3.86
N TYR A 3 -7.57 -3.12 -5.03
CA TYR A 3 -7.35 -4.27 -5.89
C TYR A 3 -5.85 -4.44 -6.10
N ALA A 4 -5.36 -5.67 -6.04
CA ALA A 4 -3.96 -5.99 -6.27
C ALA A 4 -3.83 -7.31 -7.03
N VAL A 5 -2.94 -7.32 -8.03
CA VAL A 5 -2.60 -8.50 -8.81
C VAL A 5 -1.12 -8.77 -8.61
N PHE A 6 -0.78 -9.97 -8.14
CA PHE A 6 0.59 -10.42 -7.94
C PHE A 6 0.92 -11.51 -8.97
N SER A 7 2.00 -11.32 -9.72
CA SER A 7 2.48 -12.26 -10.74
C SER A 7 3.83 -12.82 -10.34
N GLY A 8 3.92 -14.14 -10.14
CA GLY A 8 5.15 -14.78 -9.70
C GLY A 8 6.23 -14.76 -10.78
N LEU A 9 7.45 -14.34 -10.40
CA LEU A 9 8.63 -14.39 -11.26
C LEU A 9 9.30 -15.76 -11.17
N ARG A 10 9.91 -16.19 -12.28
CA ARG A 10 10.67 -17.46 -12.38
C ARG A 10 9.86 -18.69 -11.96
N GLY A 11 8.54 -18.67 -12.17
CA GLY A 11 7.65 -19.78 -11.81
C GLY A 11 7.35 -19.88 -10.31
N SER A 12 7.77 -18.90 -9.49
CA SER A 12 7.49 -18.90 -8.04
C SER A 12 6.09 -18.38 -7.74
N ALA A 13 5.07 -19.21 -8.00
CA ALA A 13 3.69 -18.91 -7.61
C ALA A 13 3.54 -18.75 -6.08
N ALA A 14 4.39 -19.44 -5.31
CA ALA A 14 4.40 -19.36 -3.85
C ALA A 14 4.82 -17.97 -3.34
N ALA A 15 5.79 -17.32 -3.97
CA ALA A 15 6.21 -15.96 -3.58
C ALA A 15 5.09 -14.94 -3.84
N ALA A 16 4.47 -14.97 -5.03
CA ALA A 16 3.34 -14.10 -5.35
C ALA A 16 2.14 -14.31 -4.41
N HIS A 17 1.80 -15.57 -4.11
CA HIS A 17 0.73 -15.90 -3.18
C HIS A 17 1.03 -15.40 -1.76
N TRP A 18 2.26 -15.59 -1.29
CA TRP A 18 2.70 -15.09 0.00
C TRP A 18 2.61 -13.56 0.07
N CYS A 19 3.11 -12.84 -0.93
CA CYS A 19 3.02 -11.39 -1.03
C CYS A 19 1.57 -10.91 -0.99
N ALA A 20 0.68 -11.55 -1.74
CA ALA A 20 -0.75 -11.22 -1.73
C ALA A 20 -1.37 -11.39 -0.33
N SER A 21 -1.03 -12.47 0.38
CA SER A 21 -1.53 -12.72 1.74
C SER A 21 -1.08 -11.66 2.74
N GLN A 22 0.18 -11.23 2.67
CA GLN A 22 0.77 -10.25 3.60
C GLN A 22 0.34 -8.82 3.28
N PHE A 23 0.21 -8.50 1.99
CA PHE A 23 -0.16 -7.19 1.50
C PHE A 23 -1.50 -6.72 2.09
N HIS A 24 -2.52 -7.57 2.01
CA HIS A 24 -3.87 -7.25 2.51
C HIS A 24 -3.89 -7.03 4.03
N GLN A 25 -3.19 -7.88 4.78
CA GLN A 25 -3.18 -7.84 6.25
C GLN A 25 -2.57 -6.54 6.80
N LYS A 26 -1.59 -5.99 6.10
CA LYS A 26 -0.84 -4.82 6.57
C LYS A 26 -1.31 -3.49 5.95
N LEU A 27 -1.76 -3.48 4.70
CA LEU A 27 -2.19 -2.25 4.02
C LEU A 27 -3.49 -1.71 4.63
N LEU A 28 -4.49 -2.57 4.89
CA LEU A 28 -5.79 -2.12 5.37
C LEU A 28 -5.72 -1.39 6.72
N PRO A 29 -4.97 -1.87 7.73
CA PRO A 29 -4.78 -1.11 8.97
C PRO A 29 -4.13 0.25 8.76
N GLU A 30 -3.14 0.36 7.87
CA GLU A 30 -2.45 1.64 7.61
C GLU A 30 -3.36 2.65 6.89
N ILE A 31 -4.14 2.17 5.92
CA ILE A 31 -5.14 3.01 5.26
C ILE A 31 -6.23 3.44 6.26
N ALA A 32 -6.65 2.54 7.15
CA ALA A 32 -7.69 2.82 8.13
C ALA A 32 -7.31 3.91 9.14
N LYS A 33 -6.02 4.02 9.48
CA LYS A 33 -5.51 5.10 10.35
C LYS A 33 -5.65 6.50 9.75
N ARG A 34 -5.81 6.61 8.42
CA ARG A 34 -5.82 7.88 7.68
C ARG A 34 -7.10 8.11 6.88
N ILE A 35 -8.22 7.51 7.31
CA ILE A 35 -9.52 7.59 6.63
C ILE A 35 -10.01 9.04 6.46
N HIS A 36 -9.59 9.95 7.34
CA HIS A 36 -10.11 11.32 7.38
C HIS A 36 -9.61 12.23 6.25
N GLY A 37 -8.63 11.77 5.45
CA GLY A 37 -8.33 12.34 4.14
C GLY A 37 -6.88 12.12 3.73
N TRP A 38 -6.69 12.01 2.41
CA TRP A 38 -5.40 11.85 1.76
C TRP A 38 -5.11 13.14 1.01
N TRP A 39 -4.12 13.89 1.50
CA TRP A 39 -3.65 15.13 0.89
C TRP A 39 -2.16 15.01 0.66
N ASP A 40 -1.72 15.41 -0.53
CA ASP A 40 -0.30 15.35 -0.88
C ASP A 40 0.48 16.47 -0.16
N SER A 41 -0.19 17.56 0.23
CA SER A 41 0.38 18.63 1.03
C SER A 41 -0.59 19.24 2.05
N GLU A 42 -0.07 19.89 3.09
CA GLU A 42 -0.86 20.65 4.07
C GLU A 42 -1.68 21.78 3.42
N ALA A 43 -1.21 22.32 2.29
CA ALA A 43 -1.88 23.40 1.56
C ALA A 43 -3.16 22.95 0.83
N GLU A 44 -3.29 21.65 0.56
CA GLU A 44 -4.49 21.06 -0.06
C GLU A 44 -5.53 20.63 0.98
N MET A 45 -5.17 20.69 2.27
CA MET A 45 -6.05 20.27 3.35
C MET A 45 -7.05 21.40 3.70
N PRO A 46 -8.36 21.11 3.79
CA PRO A 46 -9.35 22.09 4.23
C PRO A 46 -9.03 22.64 5.63
N GLU A 47 -9.15 23.95 5.83
CA GLU A 47 -8.83 24.60 7.11
C GLU A 47 -9.61 24.03 8.30
N GLU A 48 -10.83 23.54 8.06
CA GLU A 48 -11.71 22.92 9.05
C GLU A 48 -11.13 21.63 9.66
N LEU A 49 -10.16 20.99 8.99
CA LEU A 49 -9.54 19.73 9.38
C LEU A 49 -8.11 19.90 9.94
N LEU A 50 -7.53 21.09 9.90
CA LEU A 50 -6.18 21.39 10.46
C LEU A 50 -6.08 21.10 11.97
N TYR A 51 -7.19 21.19 12.70
CA TYR A 51 -7.18 21.09 14.17
C TYR A 51 -7.47 19.70 14.74
N ARG A 52 -7.77 18.68 13.91
CA ARG A 52 -8.24 17.37 14.38
C ARG A 52 -7.20 16.23 14.34
N GLY A 53 -5.92 16.54 14.50
CA GLY A 53 -4.88 15.50 14.45
C GLY A 53 -4.80 14.80 13.09
N SER A 54 -5.17 15.53 12.03
CA SER A 54 -5.21 15.06 10.66
C SER A 54 -3.79 14.82 10.17
N HIS A 55 -3.52 13.62 9.65
CA HIS A 55 -2.21 13.26 9.12
C HIS A 55 -2.17 13.54 7.61
N VAL A 56 -1.40 14.56 7.22
CA VAL A 56 -1.04 14.77 5.82
C VAL A 56 -0.10 13.65 5.38
N GLY A 57 -0.34 13.11 4.19
CA GLY A 57 0.48 12.05 3.64
C GLY A 57 -0.11 11.50 2.37
N SER A 58 0.67 11.55 1.30
CA SER A 58 0.30 11.00 0.00
C SER A 58 -0.01 9.51 0.09
N LEU A 59 -1.17 9.10 -0.43
CA LEU A 59 -1.56 7.69 -0.56
C LEU A 59 -0.51 6.89 -1.34
N ALA A 60 0.08 7.51 -2.37
CA ALA A 60 1.16 6.92 -3.15
C ALA A 60 2.43 6.69 -2.32
N SER A 61 2.77 7.59 -1.40
CA SER A 61 3.93 7.41 -0.51
C SER A 61 3.70 6.27 0.48
N VAL A 62 2.50 6.17 1.07
CA VAL A 62 2.17 5.06 1.97
C VAL A 62 2.20 3.74 1.23
N LEU A 63 1.63 3.69 0.02
CA LEU A 63 1.66 2.48 -0.79
C LEU A 63 3.09 2.04 -1.14
N ARG A 64 3.95 2.99 -1.51
CA ARG A 64 5.37 2.73 -1.79
C ARG A 64 6.11 2.18 -0.57
N GLN A 65 5.99 2.84 0.58
CA GLN A 65 6.61 2.38 1.83
C GLN A 65 6.13 0.99 2.22
N HIS A 66 4.85 0.71 1.97
CA HIS A 66 4.25 -0.59 2.23
C HIS A 66 4.81 -1.69 1.32
N LEU A 67 4.98 -1.39 0.02
CA LEU A 67 5.62 -2.30 -0.93
C LEU A 67 7.08 -2.56 -0.60
N GLU A 68 7.85 -1.53 -0.22
CA GLU A 68 9.24 -1.68 0.21
C GLU A 68 9.36 -2.52 1.50
N ALA A 69 8.42 -2.36 2.43
CA ALA A 69 8.38 -3.20 3.62
C ALA A 69 8.06 -4.67 3.27
N LEU A 70 7.10 -4.89 2.38
CA LEU A 70 6.74 -6.21 1.89
C LEU A 70 7.91 -6.90 1.17
N ASP A 71 8.68 -6.15 0.37
CA ASP A 71 9.88 -6.66 -0.30
C ASP A 71 10.96 -7.08 0.70
N ARG A 72 11.22 -6.26 1.73
CA ARG A 72 12.13 -6.63 2.83
C ARG A 72 11.68 -7.90 3.55
N ASP A 73 10.38 -8.02 3.83
CA ASP A 73 9.83 -9.21 4.49
C ASP A 73 9.90 -10.45 3.60
N LEU A 74 9.67 -10.29 2.29
CA LEU A 74 9.81 -11.38 1.31
C LEU A 74 11.24 -11.91 1.30
N MET A 75 12.23 -11.02 1.25
CA MET A 75 13.65 -11.38 1.28
C MET A 75 14.06 -12.11 2.56
N ALA A 76 13.43 -11.81 3.70
CA ALA A 76 13.64 -12.51 4.96
C ALA A 76 12.86 -13.83 5.09
N SER A 77 11.90 -14.08 4.19
CA SER A 77 11.05 -15.28 4.21
C SER A 77 11.70 -16.47 3.50
N GLN A 78 11.11 -17.66 3.69
CA GLN A 78 11.45 -18.87 2.92
C GLN A 78 11.21 -18.73 1.40
N HIS A 79 10.55 -17.67 0.95
CA HIS A 79 10.25 -17.38 -0.45
C HIS A 79 11.18 -16.33 -1.07
N GLY A 80 12.20 -15.84 -0.35
CA GLY A 80 13.10 -14.77 -0.79
C GLY A 80 14.00 -15.10 -1.99
N LEU A 81 14.09 -16.37 -2.39
CA LEU A 81 14.75 -16.78 -3.64
C LEU A 81 13.83 -16.64 -4.87
N GLY A 82 12.53 -16.43 -4.66
CA GLY A 82 11.57 -16.06 -5.68
C GLY A 82 11.32 -14.56 -5.72
N GLY A 83 10.38 -14.13 -6.56
CA GLY A 83 9.92 -12.75 -6.61
C GLY A 83 8.54 -12.67 -7.25
N CYS A 84 7.96 -11.48 -7.27
CA CYS A 84 6.73 -11.23 -8.00
C CYS A 84 6.67 -9.79 -8.50
N ASP A 85 6.03 -9.61 -9.65
CA ASP A 85 5.53 -8.30 -10.06
C ASP A 85 4.20 -8.05 -9.38
N VAL A 86 3.87 -6.78 -9.17
CA VAL A 86 2.60 -6.38 -8.56
C VAL A 86 2.01 -5.20 -9.33
N ALA A 87 0.68 -5.22 -9.51
CA ALA A 87 -0.10 -4.08 -9.98
C ALA A 87 -1.24 -3.81 -8.98
N ILE A 88 -1.33 -2.59 -8.46
CA ILE A 88 -2.26 -2.21 -7.40
C ILE A 88 -3.07 -1.00 -7.85
N GLY A 89 -4.38 -1.04 -7.62
CA GLY A 89 -5.27 0.11 -7.71
C GLY A 89 -5.97 0.35 -6.38
N VAL A 90 -5.79 1.53 -5.79
CA VAL A 90 -6.46 1.94 -4.55
C VAL A 90 -7.34 3.15 -4.82
N LEU A 91 -8.63 3.02 -4.49
CA LEU A 91 -9.64 4.08 -4.57
C LEU A 91 -10.17 4.40 -3.17
N ILE A 92 -9.96 5.62 -2.69
CA ILE A 92 -10.45 6.11 -1.40
C ILE A 92 -11.13 7.46 -1.61
N GLY A 93 -12.46 7.49 -1.49
CA GLY A 93 -13.24 8.68 -1.86
C GLY A 93 -13.00 9.03 -3.32
N GLU A 94 -12.48 10.23 -3.56
CA GLU A 94 -12.13 10.75 -4.90
C GLU A 94 -10.67 10.47 -5.29
N ASN A 95 -9.85 9.97 -4.36
CA ASN A 95 -8.44 9.70 -4.60
C ASN A 95 -8.24 8.31 -5.22
N PHE A 96 -7.63 8.27 -6.41
CA PHE A 96 -7.26 7.04 -7.09
C PHE A 96 -5.75 6.98 -7.33
N VAL A 97 -5.11 5.92 -6.85
CA VAL A 97 -3.66 5.69 -7.00
C VAL A 97 -3.43 4.31 -7.61
N VAL A 98 -2.50 4.27 -8.58
CA VAL A 98 -2.04 3.05 -9.23
C VAL A 98 -0.53 2.93 -9.06
N ALA A 99 -0.06 1.72 -8.74
CA ALA A 99 1.36 1.38 -8.60
C ALA A 99 1.65 -0.01 -9.16
#